data_AF-A0A815B7Y3-F1
#
_entry.id   AF-A0A815B7Y3-F1
#
_cell.length_a   1.000
_cell.length_b   1.000
_cell.length_c   1.000
_cell.angle_alpha   90.00
_cell.angle_beta   90.00
_cell.angle_gamma   90.00
#
_symmetry.space_group_name_H-M   'P 1'
#
loop_
_entity.id
_entity.type
_entity.pdbx_description
1 polymer ?
#
loop_
_entity_poly.entity_id
_entity_poly.type
_entity_poly.pdbx_seq_one_letter_code
_entity_poly.pdbx_strand_id
1 'polypeptide(L)'
;MELPAYNTANYIAQQVLVPIRTVIPFGEQDKDTEEYRKNLFDGKRVSIEKGFILEITRAIVNIVLYSGRSAHWMVILNGLSVEISSGKVVALCGPSAYGKNIKTLNVTWLRSHIGIVSQQPVLFTESIEENIRFEKRNATDDEVQSAVKMSNGLLLVF
;
A
#
# COMPACT_ATOMS: atom_id res chain seq x y z
N MET A 1 13.22 -28.47 3.22
CA MET A 1 13.15 -29.17 4.53
C MET A 1 11.81 -28.95 5.23
N GLU A 2 11.28 -27.72 5.28
CA GLU A 2 9.90 -27.47 5.76
C GLU A 2 8.80 -28.10 4.92
N LEU A 3 8.85 -27.92 3.59
CA LEU A 3 7.82 -28.42 2.67
C LEU A 3 7.63 -29.95 2.81
N PRO A 4 8.70 -30.76 2.86
CA PRO A 4 8.57 -32.19 3.17
C PRO A 4 7.91 -32.48 4.52
N ALA A 5 8.29 -31.79 5.59
CA ALA A 5 7.74 -32.03 6.93
C ALA A 5 6.25 -31.67 7.02
N TYR A 6 5.83 -30.56 6.42
CA TYR A 6 4.41 -30.19 6.33
C TYR A 6 3.62 -31.12 5.41
N ASN A 7 4.21 -31.58 4.31
CA ASN A 7 3.56 -32.55 3.42
C ASN A 7 3.32 -33.89 4.13
N THR A 8 4.30 -34.38 4.90
CA THR A 8 4.16 -35.60 5.71
C THR A 8 3.11 -35.43 6.81
N ALA A 9 3.13 -34.30 7.53
CA ALA A 9 2.11 -34.01 8.54
C ALA A 9 0.69 -33.94 7.92
N ASN A 10 0.56 -33.32 6.75
CA ASN A 10 -0.71 -33.23 6.05
C ASN A 10 -1.20 -34.60 5.56
N TYR A 11 -0.29 -35.47 5.13
CA TYR A 11 -0.59 -36.85 4.76
C TYR A 11 -1.11 -37.66 5.95
N ILE A 12 -0.45 -37.59 7.12
CA ILE A 12 -0.89 -38.25 8.36
C ILE A 12 -2.28 -37.74 8.77
N ALA A 13 -2.50 -36.42 8.73
CA ALA A 13 -3.80 -35.84 9.04
C ALA A 13 -4.91 -36.37 8.11
N GLN A 14 -4.62 -36.52 6.81
CA GLN A 14 -5.59 -37.09 5.86
C GLN A 14 -5.88 -38.57 6.16
N GLN A 15 -4.87 -39.36 6.52
CA GLN A 15 -5.07 -40.77 6.86
C GLN A 15 -5.96 -40.98 8.09
N VAL A 16 -5.93 -40.07 9.06
CA VAL A 16 -6.75 -40.17 10.28
C VAL A 16 -8.13 -39.52 10.09
N LEU A 17 -8.19 -38.33 9.47
CA LEU A 17 -9.42 -37.53 9.40
C LEU A 17 -10.39 -38.01 8.32
N VAL A 18 -9.89 -38.49 7.16
CA VAL A 18 -10.76 -38.92 6.05
C VAL A 18 -11.57 -40.17 6.41
N PRO A 19 -10.96 -41.24 6.98
CA PRO A 19 -11.69 -42.42 7.46
C PRO A 19 -11.96 -42.40 8.98
N ILE A 20 -12.21 -41.24 9.59
CA ILE A 20 -12.24 -41.10 11.06
C ILE A 20 -13.19 -42.06 11.78
N ARG A 21 -14.35 -42.37 11.17
CA ARG A 21 -15.31 -43.35 11.72
C ARG A 21 -14.77 -44.78 11.77
N THR A 22 -13.81 -45.09 10.92
CA THR A 22 -13.17 -46.40 10.81
C THR A 22 -11.94 -46.48 11.71
N VAL A 23 -11.23 -45.37 11.95
CA VAL A 23 -9.97 -45.35 12.73
C VAL A 23 -10.21 -45.28 14.24
N ILE A 24 -11.26 -44.58 14.70
CA ILE A 24 -11.61 -44.48 16.14
C ILE A 24 -11.74 -45.85 16.84
N PRO A 25 -12.43 -46.86 16.26
CA PRO A 25 -12.57 -48.18 16.89
C PRO A 25 -11.27 -48.95 17.10
N PHE A 26 -10.21 -48.68 16.33
CA PHE A 26 -8.93 -49.41 16.42
C PHE A 26 -7.99 -48.86 17.51
N GLY A 27 -8.25 -47.66 18.03
CA GLY A 27 -7.52 -47.12 19.19
C GLY A 27 -6.03 -46.80 18.97
N GLU A 28 -5.54 -46.79 17.72
CA GLU A 28 -4.11 -46.56 17.42
C GLU A 28 -3.72 -45.06 17.28
N GLN A 29 -4.60 -44.14 17.68
CA GLN A 29 -4.47 -42.70 17.42
C GLN A 29 -3.28 -42.04 18.12
N ASP A 30 -2.80 -42.60 19.23
CA ASP A 30 -1.70 -42.02 20.00
C ASP A 30 -0.37 -42.02 19.22
N LYS A 31 -0.14 -43.05 18.40
CA LYS A 31 1.06 -43.14 17.55
C LYS A 31 1.04 -42.11 16.43
N ASP A 32 -0.10 -42.00 15.74
CA ASP A 32 -0.29 -41.02 14.66
C ASP A 32 -0.20 -39.59 15.18
N THR A 33 -0.72 -39.34 16.40
CA THR A 33 -0.65 -38.05 17.06
C THR A 33 0.79 -37.65 17.39
N GLU A 34 1.60 -38.58 17.92
CA GLU A 34 3.00 -38.29 18.25
C GLU A 34 3.85 -38.09 16.99
N GLU A 35 3.62 -38.88 15.94
CA GLU A 35 4.33 -38.73 14.66
C GLU A 35 3.94 -37.43 13.92
N TYR A 36 2.66 -37.04 13.97
CA TYR A 36 2.18 -35.75 13.47
C TYR A 36 2.82 -34.58 14.24
N ARG A 37 2.87 -34.67 15.57
CA ARG A 37 3.46 -33.66 16.46
C ARG A 37 4.94 -33.46 16.18
N LYS A 38 5.69 -34.54 15.98
CA LYS A 38 7.13 -34.50 15.66
C LYS A 38 7.40 -33.77 14.34
N ASN A 39 6.66 -34.11 13.28
CA ASN A 39 6.81 -33.48 11.97
C ASN A 39 6.45 -31.98 11.98
N LEU A 40 5.42 -31.60 12.74
CA LEU A 40 5.07 -30.19 12.96
C LEU A 40 6.15 -29.43 13.72
N PHE A 41 6.75 -30.04 14.73
CA PHE A 41 7.81 -29.43 15.53
C PHE A 41 9.04 -29.12 14.68
N ASP A 42 9.47 -30.08 13.86
CA ASP A 42 10.59 -29.91 12.93
C ASP A 42 10.27 -28.81 11.89
N GLY A 43 9.06 -28.81 11.33
CA GLY A 43 8.60 -27.76 10.40
C GLY A 43 8.55 -26.37 11.03
N LYS A 44 8.12 -26.26 12.29
CA LYS A 44 8.04 -24.99 13.03
C LYS A 44 9.43 -24.43 13.35
N ARG A 45 10.38 -25.29 13.75
CA ARG A 45 11.75 -24.86 14.07
C ARG A 45 12.45 -24.25 12.86
N VAL A 46 12.39 -24.92 11.72
CA VAL A 46 13.00 -24.40 10.48
C VAL A 46 12.33 -23.09 10.06
N SER A 47 11.00 -22.96 10.24
CA SER A 47 10.26 -21.73 9.91
C SER A 47 10.67 -20.54 10.78
N ILE A 48 10.92 -20.78 12.07
CA ILE A 48 11.44 -19.78 12.99
C ILE A 48 12.87 -19.37 12.59
N GLU A 49 13.76 -20.32 12.34
CA GLU A 49 15.15 -20.05 11.92
C GLU A 49 15.20 -19.23 10.62
N LYS A 50 14.36 -19.54 9.63
CA LYS A 50 14.25 -18.75 8.39
C LYS A 50 13.68 -17.36 8.62
N GLY A 51 12.66 -17.24 9.47
CA GLY A 51 12.08 -15.94 9.83
C GLY A 51 13.12 -14.99 10.41
N PHE A 52 13.97 -15.48 11.32
CA PHE A 52 15.08 -14.70 11.86
C PHE A 52 16.09 -14.29 10.79
N ILE A 53 16.49 -15.19 9.89
CA ILE A 53 17.44 -14.87 8.81
C ILE A 53 16.88 -13.77 7.88
N LEU A 54 15.61 -13.85 7.51
CA LEU A 54 14.95 -12.86 6.66
C LEU A 54 14.88 -11.48 7.33
N GLU A 55 14.54 -11.42 8.61
CA GLU A 55 14.45 -10.16 9.36
C GLU A 55 15.84 -9.54 9.57
N ILE A 56 16.87 -10.34 9.87
CA ILE A 56 18.25 -9.86 9.94
C ILE A 56 18.71 -9.33 8.58
N THR A 57 18.42 -10.04 7.50
CA THR A 57 18.77 -9.61 6.13
C THR A 57 18.10 -8.28 5.81
N ARG A 58 16.80 -8.15 6.12
CA ARG A 58 16.03 -6.91 5.90
C ARG A 58 16.56 -5.75 6.74
N ALA A 59 16.97 -6.01 7.98
CA ALA A 59 17.60 -5.01 8.85
C ALA A 59 18.94 -4.53 8.27
N ILE A 60 19.79 -5.42 7.78
CA ILE A 60 21.08 -5.07 7.18
C ILE A 60 20.87 -4.24 5.90
N VAL A 61 19.95 -4.64 5.02
CA VAL A 61 19.63 -3.88 3.80
C VAL A 61 19.17 -2.46 4.15
N ASN A 62 18.31 -2.32 5.15
CA ASN A 62 17.87 -1.00 5.62
C ASN A 62 19.04 -0.20 6.22
N ILE A 63 19.90 -0.80 7.02
CA ILE A 63 21.08 -0.12 7.57
C ILE A 63 21.98 0.39 6.44
N VAL A 64 22.27 -0.42 5.42
CA VAL A 64 23.11 0.00 4.29
C VAL A 64 22.46 1.12 3.48
N LEU A 65 21.16 1.01 3.19
CA LEU A 65 20.42 2.02 2.42
C LEU A 65 20.29 3.36 3.16
N TYR A 66 20.05 3.32 4.48
CA TYR A 66 19.80 4.52 5.28
C TYR A 66 21.07 5.11 5.91
N SER A 67 22.14 4.33 6.11
CA SER A 67 23.44 4.87 6.54
C SER A 67 24.12 5.67 5.42
N GLY A 68 23.99 5.24 4.17
CA GLY A 68 24.50 5.98 3.00
C GLY A 68 23.70 7.23 2.63
N ARG A 69 22.51 7.43 3.22
CA ARG A 69 21.62 8.57 2.97
C ARG A 69 21.28 9.39 4.23
N SER A 70 21.84 9.03 5.37
CA SER A 70 21.68 9.79 6.61
C SER A 70 22.58 11.03 6.57
N ALA A 71 21.94 12.20 6.50
CA ALA A 71 22.52 13.54 6.58
C ALA A 71 23.13 14.14 5.30
N HIS A 72 22.39 14.10 4.19
CA HIS A 72 22.43 15.26 3.29
C HIS A 72 21.13 16.04 3.42
N TRP A 73 21.23 17.32 3.76
CA TRP A 73 20.16 18.29 3.55
C TRP A 73 19.75 18.19 2.09
N MET A 74 18.66 17.48 1.81
CA MET A 74 18.27 17.18 0.44
C MET A 74 17.68 18.45 -0.16
N VAL A 75 18.52 19.22 -0.85
CA VAL A 75 18.08 20.36 -1.65
C VAL A 75 17.41 19.78 -2.90
N ILE A 76 16.08 19.73 -2.89
CA ILE A 76 15.27 19.12 -3.96
C ILE A 76 15.10 20.10 -5.15
N LEU A 77 15.44 21.39 -4.99
CA LEU A 77 15.52 22.39 -6.07
C LEU A 77 16.80 23.21 -5.92
N ASN A 78 17.72 23.05 -6.87
CA ASN A 78 18.93 23.85 -7.01
C ASN A 78 18.68 24.99 -7.99
N GLY A 79 18.57 26.22 -7.50
CA GLY A 79 18.58 27.42 -8.35
C GLY A 79 17.38 27.61 -9.28
N LEU A 80 16.27 26.88 -9.12
CA LEU A 80 15.09 27.07 -9.95
C LEU A 80 14.41 28.43 -9.63
N SER A 81 14.46 29.34 -10.61
CA SER A 81 13.70 30.59 -10.66
C SER A 81 12.85 30.56 -11.91
N VAL A 82 11.53 30.53 -11.73
CA VAL A 82 10.55 30.49 -12.82
C VAL A 82 9.62 31.69 -12.63
N GLU A 83 9.56 32.55 -13.64
CA GLU A 83 8.64 33.69 -13.69
C GLU A 83 7.54 33.37 -14.70
N ILE A 84 6.29 33.28 -14.22
CA ILE A 84 5.12 33.00 -15.05
C ILE A 84 4.31 34.29 -15.14
N SER A 85 4.23 34.87 -16.33
CA SER A 85 3.35 36.01 -16.58
C SER A 85 1.87 35.55 -16.58
N SER A 86 0.97 36.39 -16.07
CA SER A 86 -0.47 36.11 -16.06
C SER A 86 -1.00 35.74 -17.46
N GLY A 87 -1.86 34.73 -17.54
CA GLY A 87 -2.48 34.26 -18.78
C GLY A 87 -1.63 33.32 -19.64
N LYS A 88 -0.41 32.97 -19.24
CA LYS A 88 0.44 32.01 -19.96
C LYS A 88 0.25 30.58 -19.44
N VAL A 89 0.10 29.63 -20.36
CA VAL A 89 0.16 28.19 -20.06
C VAL A 89 1.62 27.74 -20.13
N VAL A 90 2.11 27.13 -19.06
CA VAL A 90 3.49 26.65 -18.95
C VAL A 90 3.49 25.16 -18.62
N ALA A 91 4.22 24.36 -19.39
CA ALA A 91 4.44 22.94 -19.10
C ALA A 91 5.83 22.75 -18.45
N LEU A 92 5.89 21.99 -17.36
CA LEU A 92 7.14 21.60 -16.71
C LEU A 92 7.40 20.11 -17.01
N CYS A 93 8.48 19.81 -17.71
CA CYS A 93 8.85 18.43 -18.08
C CYS A 93 10.19 18.05 -17.43
N GLY A 94 10.27 16.85 -16.86
CA GLY A 94 11.50 16.31 -16.27
C GLY A 94 11.29 14.92 -15.65
N PRO A 95 12.39 14.22 -15.29
CA PRO A 95 12.33 12.97 -14.54
C PRO A 95 11.58 13.12 -13.19
N SER A 96 10.98 12.05 -12.68
CA SER A 96 10.22 12.11 -11.43
C SER A 96 11.11 12.40 -10.19
N ALA A 97 11.25 13.68 -9.79
CA ALA A 97 11.47 14.18 -8.41
C ALA A 97 12.04 15.61 -8.38
N TYR A 98 11.27 16.64 -7.95
CA TYR A 98 11.75 18.03 -7.76
C TYR A 98 10.93 18.83 -6.70
N GLY A 99 11.53 19.76 -5.92
CA GLY A 99 10.79 20.66 -4.98
C GLY A 99 11.60 21.73 -4.19
N LYS A 100 11.04 22.92 -3.92
CA LYS A 100 11.67 24.06 -3.18
C LYS A 100 10.75 24.46 -2.03
N ASN A 101 11.37 24.97 -0.98
CA ASN A 101 10.71 25.42 0.23
C ASN A 101 9.97 26.76 0.01
N ILE A 102 8.68 26.79 0.31
CA ILE A 102 7.76 27.94 0.14
C ILE A 102 7.32 28.57 1.48
N LYS A 103 8.10 28.39 2.56
CA LYS A 103 7.72 28.74 3.95
C LYS A 103 7.43 30.23 4.23
N THR A 104 7.63 31.14 3.28
CA THR A 104 7.43 32.59 3.48
C THR A 104 6.07 33.11 2.98
N LEU A 105 5.24 32.27 2.36
CA LEU A 105 3.95 32.69 1.80
C LEU A 105 2.79 32.43 2.78
N ASN A 106 1.81 33.33 2.77
CA ASN A 106 0.52 33.07 3.44
C ASN A 106 -0.17 31.90 2.73
N VAL A 107 -0.28 30.78 3.44
CA VAL A 107 -0.78 29.51 2.88
C VAL A 107 -2.25 29.62 2.46
N THR A 108 -3.06 30.39 3.19
CA THR A 108 -4.50 30.56 2.91
C THR A 108 -4.72 31.34 1.62
N TRP A 109 -4.03 32.47 1.46
CA TRP A 109 -4.08 33.27 0.24
C TRP A 109 -3.53 32.51 -0.97
N LEU A 110 -2.43 31.76 -0.79
CA LEU A 110 -1.84 30.97 -1.86
C LEU A 110 -2.79 29.87 -2.35
N ARG A 111 -3.44 29.16 -1.42
CA ARG A 111 -4.39 28.09 -1.75
C ARG A 111 -5.69 28.59 -2.37
N SER A 112 -6.12 29.82 -2.09
CA SER A 112 -7.34 30.38 -2.71
C SER A 112 -7.16 30.78 -4.18
N HIS A 113 -5.93 30.86 -4.68
CA HIS A 113 -5.61 31.28 -6.04
C HIS A 113 -4.96 30.16 -6.88
N ILE A 114 -4.81 28.95 -6.33
CA ILE A 114 -4.17 27.81 -7.01
C ILE A 114 -5.09 26.58 -6.90
N GLY A 115 -5.47 26.02 -8.05
CA GLY A 115 -6.03 24.67 -8.14
C GLY A 115 -4.92 23.65 -8.42
N ILE A 116 -5.00 22.48 -7.80
CA ILE A 116 -4.02 21.39 -7.96
C ILE A 116 -4.77 20.13 -8.44
N VAL A 117 -4.28 19.53 -9.53
CA VAL A 117 -4.74 18.22 -9.99
C VAL A 117 -3.67 17.19 -9.64
N SER A 118 -3.99 16.28 -8.72
CA SER A 118 -3.08 15.21 -8.29
C SER A 118 -3.04 14.07 -9.30
N GLN A 119 -1.89 13.41 -9.44
CA GLN A 119 -1.74 12.23 -10.31
C GLN A 119 -2.60 11.04 -9.84
N GLN A 120 -2.82 10.91 -8.53
CA GLN A 120 -3.70 9.92 -7.93
C GLN A 120 -4.85 10.67 -7.24
N PRO A 121 -6.11 10.46 -7.66
CA PRO A 121 -7.25 11.07 -7.01
C PRO A 121 -7.49 10.42 -5.65
N VAL A 122 -7.89 11.23 -4.67
CA VAL A 122 -8.37 10.76 -3.36
C VAL A 122 -9.89 10.79 -3.40
N LEU A 123 -10.52 9.62 -3.26
CA LEU A 123 -11.98 9.49 -3.24
C LEU A 123 -12.46 9.19 -1.81
N PHE A 124 -13.53 9.84 -1.39
CA PHE A 124 -14.23 9.58 -0.15
C PHE A 124 -15.31 8.51 -0.34
N THR A 125 -15.65 7.81 0.74
CA THR A 125 -16.70 6.78 0.78
C THR A 125 -18.10 7.43 0.81
N GLU A 126 -18.36 8.30 -0.15
CA GLU A 126 -19.61 9.06 -0.34
C GLU A 126 -20.03 8.98 -1.81
N SER A 127 -21.15 9.62 -2.19
CA SER A 127 -21.59 9.67 -3.59
C SER A 127 -20.60 10.40 -4.49
N ILE A 128 -20.71 10.19 -5.81
CA ILE A 128 -19.89 10.92 -6.81
C ILE A 128 -20.15 12.43 -6.71
N GLU A 129 -21.40 12.82 -6.47
CA GLU A 129 -21.80 14.21 -6.24
C GLU A 129 -21.05 14.82 -5.06
N GLU A 130 -21.07 14.14 -3.91
CA GLU A 130 -20.44 14.63 -2.70
C GLU A 130 -18.92 14.70 -2.83
N ASN A 131 -18.32 13.77 -3.60
CA ASN A 131 -16.91 13.84 -3.95
C ASN A 131 -16.56 15.08 -4.79
N ILE A 132 -17.45 15.51 -5.71
CA ILE A 132 -17.27 16.73 -6.51
C ILE A 132 -17.51 17.98 -5.65
N ARG A 133 -18.59 17.98 -4.86
CA ARG A 133 -18.98 19.08 -3.97
C ARG A 133 -17.97 19.29 -2.84
N PHE A 134 -17.11 18.32 -2.56
CA PHE A 134 -16.02 18.45 -1.59
C PHE A 134 -15.09 19.63 -1.90
N GLU A 135 -14.81 19.91 -3.18
CA GLU A 135 -13.96 21.04 -3.59
C GLU A 135 -14.66 22.40 -3.45
N LYS A 136 -16.00 22.42 -3.60
CA LYS A 136 -16.84 23.61 -3.41
C LYS A 136 -18.14 23.20 -2.70
N ARG A 137 -18.13 23.25 -1.37
CA ARG A 137 -19.25 22.76 -0.51
C ARG A 137 -20.60 23.40 -0.81
N ASN A 138 -20.59 24.65 -1.28
CA ASN A 138 -21.79 25.41 -1.63
C ASN A 138 -22.09 25.38 -3.14
N ALA A 139 -21.53 24.43 -3.89
CA ALA A 139 -21.84 24.29 -5.31
C ALA A 139 -23.33 23.93 -5.47
N THR A 140 -23.98 24.50 -6.48
CA THR A 140 -25.35 24.08 -6.84
C THR A 140 -25.31 22.83 -7.71
N ASP A 141 -26.42 22.10 -7.76
CA ASP A 141 -26.51 20.88 -8.57
C ASP A 141 -26.24 21.17 -10.06
N ASP A 142 -26.64 22.35 -10.54
CA ASP A 142 -26.33 22.83 -11.90
C ASP A 142 -24.84 23.04 -12.13
N GLU A 143 -24.11 23.56 -11.13
CA GLU A 143 -22.65 23.72 -11.19
C GLU A 143 -21.94 22.37 -11.18
N VAL A 144 -22.44 21.42 -10.38
CA VAL A 144 -21.91 20.05 -10.34
C VAL A 144 -22.13 19.35 -11.68
N GLN A 145 -23.34 19.41 -12.24
CA GLN A 145 -23.63 18.82 -13.56
C GLN A 145 -22.79 19.47 -14.68
N SER A 146 -22.60 20.78 -14.61
CA SER A 146 -21.76 21.51 -15.57
C SER A 146 -20.30 21.06 -15.48
N ALA A 147 -19.76 20.88 -14.26
CA ALA A 147 -18.40 20.39 -14.05
C ALA A 147 -18.21 18.96 -14.59
N VAL A 148 -19.19 18.07 -14.40
CA VAL A 148 -19.18 16.71 -14.96
C VAL A 148 -19.15 16.74 -16.50
N LYS A 149 -19.95 17.61 -17.12
CA LYS A 149 -19.95 17.77 -18.59
C LYS A 149 -18.61 18.27 -19.10
N MET A 150 -17.97 19.21 -18.40
CA MET A 150 -16.67 19.77 -18.80
C MET A 150 -15.50 18.78 -18.62
N SER A 151 -15.61 17.83 -17.69
CA SER A 151 -14.57 16.83 -17.41
C SER A 151 -14.64 15.59 -18.32
N ASN A 152 -15.49 15.61 -19.36
CA ASN A 152 -15.88 14.43 -20.15
C ASN A 152 -16.46 13.29 -19.28
N GLY A 153 -16.99 13.62 -18.09
CA GLY A 153 -17.66 12.68 -17.23
C GLY A 153 -18.98 12.22 -17.85
N LEU A 154 -19.20 10.91 -17.86
CA LEU A 154 -20.46 10.33 -18.33
C LEU A 154 -21.56 10.70 -17.32
N LEU A 155 -22.57 11.44 -17.77
CA LEU A 155 -23.71 11.89 -16.96
C LEU A 155 -24.68 10.75 -16.57
N LEU A 156 -24.18 9.53 -16.42
CA LEU A 156 -24.98 8.31 -16.21
C LEU A 156 -25.07 7.88 -14.75
N VAL A 157 -24.57 8.67 -13.80
CA VAL A 157 -24.64 8.32 -12.37
C VAL A 157 -25.00 9.56 -11.55
N PHE A 158 -26.23 10.02 -11.74
CA PHE A 158 -27.04 10.65 -10.70
C PHE A 158 -28.35 9.87 -10.63
#